data_AF-A0A257ZGY5-F1
#
_entry.id   AF-A0A257ZGY5-F1
#
_cell.length_a   1.000
_cell.length_b   1.000
_cell.length_c   1.000
_cell.angle_alpha   90.00
_cell.angle_beta   90.00
_cell.angle_gamma   90.00
#
_symmetry.space_group_name_H-M   'P 1'
#
loop_
_entity.id
_entity.type
_entity.pdbx_description
1 polymer ?
#
loop_
_entity_poly.entity_id
_entity_poly.type
_entity_poly.pdbx_seq_one_letter_code
_entity_poly.pdbx_strand_id
1 'polypeptide(L)' 'MVGKFEPADSGSIPRFAGIATFMRLPQAEPAEVDIALLGVPFDGGVTNRAGTRHGPRELRNQS' A
#
# COMPACT_ATOMS: atom_id res chain seq x y z
N MET A 1 -10.66 -0.95 21.03
CA MET A 1 -9.73 0.13 20.65
C MET A 1 -9.00 -0.39 19.43
N VAL A 2 -9.15 0.25 18.27
CA VAL A 2 -8.43 -0.13 17.04
C VAL A 2 -6.95 0.13 17.30
N GLY A 3 -6.10 -0.88 17.17
CA GLY A 3 -4.65 -0.75 17.33
C GLY A 3 -4.07 0.31 16.40
N LYS A 4 -2.94 0.93 16.79
CA LYS A 4 -2.29 2.04 16.05
C LYS A 4 -2.05 1.71 14.57
N PHE A 5 -1.85 0.44 14.23
CA PHE A 5 -1.55 -0.04 12.88
C PHE A 5 -2.56 -1.08 12.39
N GLU A 6 -3.86 -0.79 12.53
CA GLU A 6 -4.94 -1.59 11.96
C GLU A 6 -5.52 -0.94 10.69
N PRO A 7 -6.08 -1.73 9.76
CA PRO A 7 -6.74 -1.19 8.57
C PRO A 7 -7.91 -0.27 8.91
N ALA A 8 -8.21 0.67 8.01
CA ALA A 8 -9.41 1.48 8.11
C ALA A 8 -10.68 0.62 8.20
N ASP A 9 -11.49 0.87 9.22
CA ASP A 9 -12.75 0.16 9.42
C ASP A 9 -13.70 0.38 8.23
N SER A 10 -14.19 -0.71 7.66
CA SER A 10 -15.07 -0.69 6.49
C SER A 10 -16.52 -0.38 6.84
N GLY A 11 -16.91 -0.49 8.12
CA GLY A 11 -18.23 -0.04 8.60
C GLY A 11 -18.35 1.48 8.68
N SER A 12 -17.24 2.18 8.85
CA SER A 12 -17.19 3.65 8.93
C SER A 12 -16.73 4.33 7.64
N ILE A 13 -15.72 3.79 6.94
CA ILE A 13 -15.22 4.33 5.68
C ILE A 13 -15.36 3.28 4.57
N PRO A 14 -16.15 3.53 3.51
CA PRO A 14 -16.32 2.57 2.42
C PRO A 14 -14.98 2.32 1.69
N ARG A 15 -14.82 1.11 1.15
CA ARG A 15 -13.54 0.66 0.57
C ARG A 15 -13.07 1.46 -0.64
N PHE A 16 -13.98 2.09 -1.37
CA PHE A 16 -13.65 2.96 -2.51
C PHE A 16 -13.21 4.38 -2.11
N ALA A 17 -13.15 4.68 -0.80
CA ALA A 17 -12.79 5.99 -0.26
C ALA A 17 -11.54 5.93 0.63
N GLY A 18 -10.92 7.10 0.83
CA GLY A 18 -9.70 7.26 1.61
C GLY A 18 -8.42 7.14 0.78
N ILE A 19 -7.27 7.24 1.45
CA ILE A 19 -5.96 7.13 0.81
C ILE A 19 -5.67 5.64 0.54
N ALA A 20 -5.31 5.31 -0.71
CA ALA A 20 -4.93 3.95 -1.11
C ALA A 20 -3.50 3.61 -0.66
N THR A 21 -3.33 3.30 0.62
CA THR A 21 -2.15 2.61 1.17
C THR A 21 -2.29 1.09 1.02
N PHE A 22 -1.22 0.32 1.26
CA PHE A 22 -1.32 -1.15 1.26
C PHE A 22 -2.30 -1.61 2.32
N MET A 23 -3.30 -2.41 1.92
CA MET A 23 -4.34 -2.97 2.78
C MET A 23 -5.08 -1.93 3.62
N ARG A 24 -5.12 -0.66 3.16
CA ARG A 24 -5.67 0.48 3.90
C ARG A 24 -5.06 0.67 5.30
N LEU A 25 -3.81 0.24 5.50
CA LEU A 25 -3.05 0.45 6.73
C LEU A 25 -2.54 1.90 6.86
N PRO A 26 -2.30 2.40 8.07
CA PRO A 26 -1.67 3.70 8.28
C PRO A 26 -0.26 3.77 7.66
N GLN A 27 0.17 4.96 7.25
CA GLN A 27 1.58 5.20 6.95
C GLN A 27 2.38 5.23 8.25
N ALA A 28 3.58 4.65 8.24
CA ALA A 28 4.44 4.51 9.40
C ALA A 28 5.90 4.69 8.99
N GLU A 29 6.72 5.21 9.91
CA GLU A 29 8.16 5.12 9.81
C GLU A 29 8.63 3.69 10.17
N PRO A 30 9.70 3.16 9.57
CA PRO A 30 10.17 1.80 9.84
C PRO A 30 10.46 1.51 11.32
N ALA A 31 10.85 2.53 12.09
CA ALA A 31 11.11 2.38 13.52
C ALA A 31 9.83 2.18 14.37
N GLU A 32 8.64 2.39 13.79
CA GLU A 32 7.37 2.28 14.52
C GLU A 32 6.71 0.90 14.39
N VAL A 33 7.20 0.03 13.52
CA VAL A 33 6.54 -1.23 13.14
C VAL A 33 7.50 -2.41 13.07
N ASP A 34 7.03 -3.60 13.41
CA ASP A 34 7.79 -4.85 13.23
C ASP A 34 7.88 -5.27 11.76
N ILE A 35 6.87 -4.91 10.97
CA ILE A 35 6.77 -5.23 9.54
C ILE A 35 6.33 -3.98 8.77
N ALA A 36 7.17 -3.54 7.84
CA ALA A 36 6.86 -2.45 6.92
C ALA A 36 6.56 -2.97 5.51
N LEU A 37 5.48 -2.48 4.89
CA LEU A 37 5.14 -2.79 3.50
C LEU A 37 5.67 -1.70 2.58
N LEU A 38 6.69 -2.03 1.78
CA LEU A 38 7.31 -1.11 0.84
C LEU A 38 7.06 -1.53 -0.62
N GLY A 39 6.85 -0.54 -1.48
CA GLY A 39 6.74 -0.73 -2.91
C GLY A 39 7.96 -0.16 -3.62
N VAL A 40 8.61 -0.93 -4.49
CA VAL A 40 9.77 -0.49 -5.29
C VAL A 40 9.33 -0.32 -6.75
N PRO A 41 9.03 0.90 -7.21
CA PRO A 41 8.52 1.16 -8.56
C PRO A 41 9.66 1.23 -9.58
N PHE A 42 10.24 0.08 -9.92
CA PHE A 42 11.37 0.00 -10.83
C PHE A 42 11.17 -1.06 -11.91
N ASP A 43 11.51 -0.71 -13.14
CA ASP A 43 11.57 -1.63 -14.28
C ASP A 43 12.68 -1.26 -15.26
N GLY A 44 13.71 -0.51 -14.84
CA GLY A 44 14.76 -0.01 -15.74
C GLY A 44 15.63 -1.11 -16.38
N GLY A 45 15.58 -2.34 -15.85
CA GLY A 45 16.28 -3.51 -16.41
C GLY A 45 15.45 -4.36 -17.38
N VAL A 46 14.19 -4.01 -17.66
CA VAL A 46 13.34 -4.81 -18.57
C VAL A 46 13.73 -4.58 -20.03
N THR A 47 13.83 -5.66 -20.82
CA THR A 47 14.32 -5.62 -22.21
C THR A 47 13.24 -5.69 -23.28
N ASN A 48 11.97 -5.88 -22.88
CA ASN A 48 10.85 -6.03 -23.82
C ASN A 48 9.64 -5.18 -23.39
N ARG A 49 8.78 -5.73 -22.52
CA ARG A 49 7.54 -5.05 -22.09
C ARG A 49 7.75 -4.35 -20.75
N ALA A 50 7.89 -3.03 -20.80
CA ALA A 50 7.95 -2.16 -19.60
C ALA A 50 6.56 -1.91 -18.99
N GLY A 51 6.54 -1.29 -17.81
CA GLY A 51 5.31 -0.87 -17.12
C GLY A 51 5.18 -1.40 -15.70
N THR A 52 5.99 -2.38 -15.29
CA THR A 52 5.91 -2.96 -13.93
C THR A 52 6.28 -1.95 -12.84
N ARG A 53 6.93 -0.82 -13.17
CA ARG A 53 7.12 0.31 -12.26
C ARG A 53 5.81 0.86 -11.69
N HIS A 54 4.69 0.70 -12.39
CA HIS A 54 3.37 1.13 -11.93
C HIS A 54 2.70 0.12 -10.98
N GLY A 55 3.19 -1.13 -10.94
CA GLY A 55 2.64 -2.23 -10.14
C GLY A 55 2.43 -1.87 -8.67
N PRO A 56 3.42 -1.28 -7.96
CA PRO A 56 3.24 -0.94 -6.55
C PRO A 56 2.09 0.05 -6.28
N ARG A 57 1.74 0.93 -7.22
CA ARG A 57 0.60 1.84 -7.05
C ARG A 57 -0.71 1.08 -7.17
N GLU A 58 -0.87 0.24 -8.19
CA GLU A 58 -2.10 -0.52 -8.41
C GLU A 58 -2.29 -1.65 -7.39
N LEU A 59 -1.21 -2.22 -6.86
CA LEU A 59 -1.32 -3.19 -5.76
C LEU A 59 -1.92 -2.56 -4.49
N ARG A 60 -1.61 -1.28 -4.20
CA ARG A 60 -2.28 -0.54 -3.10
C ARG A 60 -3.76 -0.28 -3.38
N ASN A 61 -4.10 -0.02 -4.65
CA ASN A 61 -5.47 0.25 -5.07
C ASN A 61 -6.36 -1.02 -5.00
N GLN A 62 -5.77 -2.20 -5.24
CA GLN A 62 -6.48 -3.49 -5.27
C GLN A 62 -6.44 -4.29 -3.96
N SER A 63 -5.66 -3.85 -2.96
CA SER A 63 -5.50 -4.53 -1.66
C SER A 63 -6.64 -4.29 -0.68
#